data_AF-A0A7W1JPB7-F1
#
_entry.id   AF-A0A7W1JPB7-F1
#
_cell.length_a   1.000
_cell.length_b   1.000
_cell.length_c   1.000
_cell.angle_alpha   90.00
_cell.angle_beta   90.00
_cell.angle_gamma   90.00
#
_symmetry.space_group_name_H-M   'P 1'
#
loop_
_entity.id
_entity.type
_entity.pdbx_description
1 polymer ?
#
loop_
_entity_poly.entity_id
_entity_poly.type
_entity_poly.pdbx_seq_one_letter_code
_entity_poly.pdbx_strand_id
1 'polypeptide(L)'
;MKQFAAVMTFAAAATLSAQSFYNGQPIATTGVTLSSWGGGKIIESKESSLAGGNALRVETGNLFQGGLISTASPLSLSGAAGNK
;
A
#
# COMPACT_ATOMS: atom_id res chain seq x y z
N MET A 1 3.47 -1.87 -58.45
CA MET A 1 4.24 -2.13 -57.22
C MET A 1 3.61 -1.31 -56.10
N LYS A 2 2.77 -1.92 -55.26
CA LYS A 2 2.07 -1.23 -54.15
C LYS A 2 2.77 -1.61 -52.85
N GLN A 3 3.43 -0.65 -52.22
CA GLN A 3 4.10 -0.83 -50.93
C GLN A 3 3.04 -0.79 -49.82
N PHE A 4 2.90 -1.89 -49.09
CA PHE A 4 2.04 -1.96 -47.91
C PHE A 4 2.85 -1.52 -46.69
N ALA A 5 2.58 -0.32 -46.18
CA ALA A 5 3.16 0.17 -44.94
C ALA A 5 2.42 -0.47 -43.75
N ALA A 6 3.09 -1.33 -43.01
CA ALA A 6 2.59 -1.91 -41.77
C ALA A 6 2.73 -0.87 -40.64
N VAL A 7 1.61 -0.35 -40.16
CA VAL A 7 1.56 0.48 -38.95
C VAL A 7 1.62 -0.46 -37.74
N MET A 8 2.77 -0.49 -37.05
CA MET A 8 2.87 -1.13 -35.74
C MET A 8 2.29 -0.19 -34.68
N THR A 9 1.08 -0.50 -34.22
CA THR A 9 0.49 0.14 -33.04
C THR A 9 1.16 -0.44 -31.78
N PHE A 10 2.03 0.33 -31.12
CA PHE A 10 2.49 0.00 -29.78
C PHE A 10 1.34 0.24 -28.80
N ALA A 11 0.78 -0.84 -28.25
CA ALA A 11 -0.13 -0.75 -27.12
C ALA A 11 0.67 -0.29 -25.89
N ALA A 12 0.38 0.91 -25.38
CA ALA A 12 0.96 1.39 -24.13
C ALA A 12 0.43 0.53 -22.99
N ALA A 13 1.29 -0.33 -22.44
CA ALA A 13 1.00 -1.04 -21.20
C ALA A 13 1.02 -0.02 -20.05
N ALA A 14 -0.13 0.23 -19.44
CA ALA A 14 -0.21 1.03 -18.22
C ALA A 14 0.47 0.24 -17.09
N THR A 15 1.67 0.67 -16.69
CA THR A 15 2.32 0.16 -15.47
C THR A 15 1.53 0.63 -14.26
N LEU A 16 0.81 -0.28 -13.63
CA LEU A 16 0.14 -0.05 -12.36
C LEU A 16 1.22 0.07 -11.26
N SER A 17 1.56 1.30 -10.88
CA SER A 17 2.51 1.57 -9.81
C SER A 17 1.86 1.28 -8.46
N ALA A 18 2.26 0.19 -7.80
CA ALA A 18 1.87 -0.07 -6.41
C ALA A 18 2.57 0.94 -5.48
N GLN A 19 1.81 1.86 -4.91
CA GLN A 19 2.32 2.81 -3.94
C GLN A 19 2.29 2.22 -2.53
N SER A 20 3.46 2.06 -1.90
CA SER A 20 3.56 1.56 -0.54
C SER A 20 3.47 2.70 0.48
N PHE A 21 2.61 2.55 1.49
CA PHE A 21 2.54 3.48 2.62
C PHE A 21 3.42 3.05 3.80
N TYR A 22 3.93 1.81 3.79
CA TYR A 22 4.78 1.25 4.84
C TYR A 22 5.78 0.27 4.23
N ASN A 23 7.07 0.49 4.49
CA ASN A 23 8.18 -0.22 3.86
C ASN A 23 8.89 -1.22 4.79
N GLY A 24 8.28 -1.57 5.92
CA GLY A 24 8.85 -2.52 6.88
C GLY A 24 9.96 -1.97 7.78
N GLN A 25 10.19 -0.65 7.76
CA GLN A 25 11.05 0.02 8.74
C GLN A 25 10.36 0.06 10.11
N PRO A 26 11.14 0.13 11.22
CA PRO A 26 10.57 0.27 12.55
C PRO A 26 9.58 1.43 12.64
N ILE A 27 8.38 1.23 13.20
CA ILE A 27 7.36 2.31 13.27
C ILE A 27 7.92 3.58 13.89
N ALA A 28 8.74 3.42 14.94
CA ALA A 28 9.42 4.51 15.63
C ALA A 28 10.27 5.43 14.71
N THR A 29 10.70 4.96 13.53
CA THR A 29 11.53 5.72 12.59
C THR A 29 10.75 6.27 11.39
N THR A 30 9.48 5.90 11.23
CA THR A 30 8.68 6.22 10.01
C THR A 30 7.73 7.40 10.18
N GLY A 31 7.50 7.86 11.41
CA GLY A 31 6.47 8.86 11.71
C GLY A 31 5.04 8.33 11.56
N VAL A 32 4.86 7.02 11.33
CA VAL A 32 3.55 6.37 11.35
C VAL A 32 3.06 6.29 12.79
N THR A 33 1.80 6.69 13.01
CA THR A 33 1.13 6.56 14.30
C THR A 33 0.05 5.51 14.19
N LEU A 34 0.04 4.58 15.15
CA LEU A 34 -0.98 3.56 15.28
C LEU A 34 -1.93 3.94 16.40
N SER A 35 -3.23 3.84 16.15
CA SER A 35 -4.25 3.97 17.17
C SER A 35 -5.23 2.81 17.05
N SER A 36 -5.82 2.39 18.16
CA SER A 36 -6.77 1.29 18.19
C SER A 36 -7.98 1.68 19.02
N TRP A 37 -9.14 1.10 18.71
CA TRP A 37 -10.38 1.34 19.45
C TRP A 37 -11.17 0.04 19.65
N GLY A 38 -11.99 0.04 20.71
CA GLY A 38 -12.72 -1.16 21.13
C GLY A 38 -11.75 -2.28 21.52
N GLY A 39 -11.99 -3.48 20.98
CA GLY A 39 -11.09 -4.64 21.11
C GLY A 39 -10.13 -4.82 19.92
N GLY A 40 -10.03 -3.83 19.03
CA GLY A 40 -9.07 -3.86 17.93
C GLY A 40 -7.65 -3.62 18.43
N LYS A 41 -6.66 -4.15 17.71
CA LYS A 41 -5.25 -3.96 18.03
C LYS A 41 -4.44 -3.83 16.75
N ILE A 42 -3.50 -2.89 16.72
CA ILE A 42 -2.47 -2.83 15.69
C ILE A 42 -1.11 -2.91 16.38
N ILE A 43 -0.29 -3.88 15.97
CA ILE A 43 1.08 -4.04 16.48
C ILE A 43 2.09 -4.14 15.33
N GLU A 44 3.30 -3.68 15.62
CA GLU A 44 4.46 -4.08 14.83
C GLU A 44 4.77 -5.56 15.13
N SER A 45 4.85 -6.38 14.09
CA SER A 45 5.26 -7.77 14.13
C SER A 45 6.59 -7.93 13.41
N LYS A 46 7.43 -8.82 13.95
CA LYS A 46 8.67 -9.27 13.31
C LYS A 46 8.48 -10.56 12.52
N GLU A 47 7.26 -11.06 12.39
CA GLU A 47 6.95 -12.08 11.39
C GLU A 47 7.33 -11.50 10.03
N SER A 48 8.36 -12.09 9.42
CA SER A 48 8.95 -11.61 8.19
C SER A 48 7.86 -11.42 7.15
N SER A 49 7.66 -10.18 6.72
CA SER A 49 7.12 -9.97 5.37
C SER A 49 8.04 -10.73 4.40
N LEU A 50 7.51 -11.19 3.25
CA LEU A 50 8.26 -11.95 2.24
C LEU A 50 9.59 -11.29 1.77
N ALA A 51 9.87 -10.05 2.19
CA ALA A 51 11.04 -9.25 1.84
C ALA A 51 11.93 -8.82 3.05
N GLY A 52 11.83 -9.47 4.21
CA GLY A 52 12.78 -9.27 5.32
C GLY A 52 12.61 -7.99 6.17
N GLY A 53 11.44 -7.35 6.12
CA GLY A 53 11.09 -6.19 6.95
C GLY A 53 10.02 -6.50 8.02
N ASN A 54 9.83 -5.56 8.96
CA ASN A 54 8.73 -5.59 9.93
C ASN A 54 7.37 -5.58 9.20
N ALA A 55 6.35 -6.10 9.87
CA ALA A 55 4.98 -6.11 9.38
C ALA A 55 4.05 -5.40 10.37
N LEU A 56 2.95 -4.85 9.87
CA LEU A 56 1.86 -4.38 10.72
C LEU A 56 0.81 -5.48 10.84
N ARG A 57 0.62 -6.01 12.05
CA ARG A 57 -0.45 -6.96 12.33
C ARG A 57 -1.66 -6.20 12.85
N VAL A 58 -2.78 -6.35 12.15
CA VAL A 58 -4.08 -5.79 12.53
C VAL A 58 -4.96 -6.93 13.02
N GLU A 59 -5.44 -6.81 14.25
CA GLU A 59 -6.38 -7.75 14.86
C GLU A 59 -7.71 -7.03 15.10
N THR A 60 -8.81 -7.63 14.64
CA THR A 60 -10.17 -7.13 14.85
C THR A 60 -11.02 -8.26 15.39
N GLY A 61 -11.64 -8.08 16.56
CA GLY A 61 -12.41 -9.14 17.23
C GLY A 61 -13.90 -9.17 16.88
N ASN A 62 -14.53 -8.00 16.69
CA ASN A 62 -15.96 -7.89 16.45
C ASN A 62 -16.30 -6.59 15.68
N LEU A 63 -17.59 -6.39 15.36
CA LEU A 63 -18.10 -5.17 14.75
C LEU A 63 -17.77 -3.93 15.60
N PHE A 64 -17.55 -2.80 14.92
CA PHE A 64 -17.24 -1.50 15.54
C PHE A 64 -15.92 -1.44 16.31
N GLN A 65 -14.99 -2.35 16.03
CA GLN A 65 -13.64 -2.39 16.61
C GLN A 65 -12.61 -2.32 15.48
N GLY A 66 -11.43 -1.78 15.76
CA GLY A 66 -10.39 -1.69 14.75
C GLY A 66 -9.22 -0.84 15.17
N GLY A 67 -8.50 -0.34 14.16
CA GLY A 67 -7.43 0.61 14.37
C GLY A 67 -7.22 1.52 13.17
N LEU A 68 -6.50 2.60 13.43
CA LEU A 68 -6.17 3.65 12.49
C LEU A 68 -4.66 3.68 12.31
N ILE A 69 -4.24 3.70 11.05
CA ILE A 69 -2.85 3.94 10.65
C ILE A 69 -2.79 5.36 10.12
N SER A 70 -2.13 6.24 10.85
CA SER A 70 -1.91 7.63 10.44
C SER A 70 -0.48 7.81 9.96
N THR A 71 -0.29 8.51 8.85
CA THR A 71 1.02 8.83 8.27
C THR A 71 1.41 10.25 8.65
N ALA A 72 2.70 10.50 8.88
CA ALA A 72 3.19 11.84 9.22
C ALA A 72 2.96 12.87 8.11
N SER A 73 2.89 12.41 6.85
CA SER A 73 2.69 13.25 5.68
C SER A 73 1.56 12.69 4.83
N PRO A 74 0.66 13.54 4.30
CA PRO A 74 -0.41 13.10 3.42
C PRO A 74 0.13 12.30 2.23
N LEU A 75 -0.40 11.11 2.04
CA LEU A 75 -0.04 10.26 0.92
C LEU A 75 -1.02 10.49 -0.24
N SER A 76 -0.54 11.00 -1.37
CA SER A 76 -1.36 11.14 -2.58
C SER A 76 -1.67 9.76 -3.14
N LEU A 77 -2.95 9.39 -3.22
CA LEU A 77 -3.40 8.11 -3.81
C LEU A 77 -3.94 8.27 -5.24
N SER A 78 -3.84 9.48 -5.80
CA SER A 78 -4.40 9.84 -7.12
C SER A 78 -3.90 8.95 -8.26
N GLY A 79 -2.67 8.42 -8.17
CA GLY A 79 -2.12 7.47 -9.13
C GLY A 79 -2.45 6.00 -8.85
N ALA A 80 -2.89 5.66 -7.64
CA ALA A 80 -3.21 4.28 -7.24
C ALA A 80 -4.67 3.91 -7.57
N ALA A 81 -5.57 4.89 -7.54
CA ALA A 81 -6.97 4.77 -7.93
C ALA A 81 -7.16 5.33 -9.35
N GLY A 82 -6.48 4.76 -10.35
CA GLY A 82 -6.86 4.98 -11.74
C GLY A 82 -8.37 4.75 -11.86
N ASN A 83 -9.11 5.80 -12.25
CA ASN A 83 -10.58 5.84 -12.26
C ASN A 83 -11.13 4.51 -12.79
N LYS A 84 -11.88 3.81 -11.93
CA LYS A 84 -12.67 2.66 -12.35
C LYS A 84 -13.89 3.12 -13.12
#